data_AF-A0A7W1RVX4-F1
#
_entry.id   AF-A0A7W1RVX4-F1
#
_cell.length_a   1.000
_cell.length_b   1.000
_cell.length_c   1.000
_cell.angle_alpha   90.00
_cell.angle_beta   90.00
_cell.angle_gamma   90.00
#
_symmetry.space_group_name_H-M   'P 1'
#
loop_
_entity.id
_entity.type
_entity.pdbx_description
1 polymer ?
#
loop_
_entity_poly.entity_id
_entity_poly.type
_entity_poly.pdbx_seq_one_letter_code
_entity_poly.pdbx_strand_id
1 'polypeptide(L)'
;YETAHRPDVGLAVARMAAHVTYVSEQSLQAKFGRARSGDTPRFGADFEVEHYLDHQGEAFLQRFDANTYLYLSRAMDYFQPLARPDALARLAEGHTRYLLISFDTDWRFPTAHTLAIAVQLDAAGASVQASEIASPFGHDSFLLEVPAYHEAVRTFLAS
;
A
#
# COMPACT_ATOMS: atom_id res chain seq x y z
N TYR A 1 -16.27 20.10 -13.55
CA TYR A 1 -15.66 20.99 -12.56
C TYR A 1 -16.23 22.39 -12.77
N GLU A 2 -17.18 22.82 -11.94
CA GLU A 2 -17.87 24.13 -12.07
C GLU A 2 -17.10 25.30 -11.44
N THR A 3 -15.94 25.03 -10.85
CA THR A 3 -14.96 26.05 -10.44
C THR A 3 -13.65 25.80 -11.17
N ALA A 4 -13.02 26.86 -11.69
CA ALA A 4 -11.75 26.80 -12.42
C ALA A 4 -10.53 26.43 -11.54
N HIS A 5 -10.74 26.02 -10.28
CA HIS A 5 -9.69 25.78 -9.30
C HIS A 5 -9.63 24.31 -8.92
N ARG A 6 -8.44 23.71 -9.06
CA ARG A 6 -8.16 22.35 -8.58
C ARG A 6 -8.08 22.35 -7.05
N PRO A 7 -8.57 21.30 -6.36
CA PRO A 7 -8.52 21.20 -4.89
C PRO A 7 -7.13 20.74 -4.43
N ASP A 8 -6.08 21.45 -4.84
CA ASP A 8 -4.69 21.00 -4.71
C ASP A 8 -4.26 20.84 -3.26
N VAL A 9 -4.64 21.76 -2.37
CA VAL A 9 -4.35 21.66 -0.93
C VAL A 9 -4.96 20.38 -0.34
N GLY A 10 -6.23 20.10 -0.65
CA GLY A 10 -6.93 18.92 -0.14
C GLY A 10 -6.31 17.62 -0.66
N LEU A 11 -5.96 17.57 -1.95
CA LEU A 11 -5.35 16.39 -2.55
C LEU A 11 -3.92 16.14 -2.03
N ALA A 12 -3.13 17.21 -1.82
CA ALA A 12 -1.79 17.10 -1.23
C ALA A 12 -1.86 16.57 0.20
N VAL A 13 -2.76 17.11 1.04
CA VAL A 13 -2.97 16.62 2.42
C VAL A 13 -3.42 15.15 2.42
N ALA A 14 -4.35 14.77 1.54
CA ALA A 14 -4.77 13.39 1.41
C ALA A 14 -3.61 12.46 1.02
N ARG A 15 -2.73 12.91 0.11
CA ARG A 15 -1.53 12.17 -0.28
C ARG A 15 -0.55 12.02 0.88
N MET A 16 -0.29 13.08 1.64
CA MET A 16 0.61 13.04 2.80
C MET A 16 0.11 12.06 3.85
N ALA A 17 -1.18 12.15 4.22
CA ALA A 17 -1.80 11.25 5.17
C ALA A 17 -1.71 9.79 4.72
N ALA A 18 -1.98 9.52 3.43
CA ALA A 18 -1.86 8.19 2.88
C ALA A 18 -0.40 7.69 2.84
N HIS A 19 0.56 8.56 2.53
CA HIS A 19 1.99 8.21 2.45
C HIS A 19 2.56 7.72 3.79
N VAL A 20 2.12 8.30 4.90
CA VAL A 20 2.44 7.80 6.25
C VAL A 20 1.97 6.34 6.42
N THR A 21 0.89 5.94 5.75
CA THR A 21 0.39 4.56 5.80
C THR A 21 1.12 3.57 4.92
N TYR A 22 1.96 4.04 4.00
CA TYR A 22 2.67 3.17 3.08
C TYR A 22 4.04 2.76 3.58
N VAL A 23 4.63 3.59 4.46
CA VAL A 23 5.95 3.37 5.04
C VAL A 23 5.83 2.85 6.48
N SER A 24 6.88 2.21 6.97
CA SER A 24 6.96 1.81 8.38
C SER A 24 7.49 2.95 9.26
N GLU A 25 7.16 2.90 10.56
CA GLU A 25 7.76 3.77 11.57
C GLU A 25 9.28 3.64 11.60
N GLN A 26 9.80 2.41 11.52
CA GLN A 26 11.24 2.16 11.53
C GLN A 26 11.95 2.86 10.36
N SER A 27 11.36 2.84 9.18
CA SER A 27 11.89 3.51 7.98
C SER A 27 11.91 5.02 8.14
N LEU A 28 10.83 5.63 8.65
CA LEU A 28 10.76 7.07 8.91
C LEU A 28 11.76 7.50 9.99
N GLN A 29 11.86 6.73 11.08
CA GLN A 29 12.80 7.00 12.17
C GLN A 29 14.25 6.90 11.69
N ALA A 30 14.60 5.87 10.91
CA ALA A 30 15.94 5.70 10.36
C ALA A 30 16.31 6.83 9.38
N LYS A 31 15.34 7.29 8.57
CA LYS A 31 15.57 8.30 7.54
C LYS A 31 15.64 9.73 8.08
N PHE A 32 14.77 10.09 9.03
CA PHE A 32 14.60 11.48 9.47
C PHE A 32 14.85 11.69 10.96
N GLY A 33 14.55 10.69 11.80
CA GLY A 33 14.55 10.82 13.25
C GLY A 33 13.78 12.07 13.70
N ARG A 34 14.45 12.96 14.42
CA ARG A 34 13.90 14.27 14.86
C ARG A 34 14.61 15.47 14.22
N ALA A 35 15.22 15.26 13.04
CA ALA A 35 15.94 16.32 12.34
C ALA A 35 15.00 17.49 11.96
N ARG A 36 15.49 18.72 12.13
CA ARG A 36 14.77 19.97 11.83
C ARG A 36 15.50 20.75 10.75
N SER A 37 14.72 21.45 9.92
CA SER A 37 15.24 22.29 8.83
C SER A 37 15.49 23.75 9.26
N GLY A 38 15.33 24.08 10.55
CA GLY A 38 15.58 25.42 11.07
C GLY A 38 15.52 25.51 12.60
N ASP A 39 15.92 26.67 13.12
CA ASP A 39 16.10 26.87 14.56
C ASP A 39 14.80 27.30 15.27
N THR A 40 13.91 28.02 14.58
CA THR A 40 12.72 28.65 15.18
C THR A 40 11.44 27.82 14.96
N PRO A 41 10.73 27.40 16.02
CA PRO A 41 9.44 26.73 15.91
C PRO A 41 8.39 27.56 15.16
N ARG A 42 7.55 26.90 14.35
CA ARG A 42 6.53 27.53 13.50
C ARG A 42 5.33 26.62 13.27
N PHE A 43 4.18 27.19 12.88
CA PHE A 43 2.95 26.45 12.54
C PHE A 43 2.92 26.02 11.05
N GLY A 44 4.02 25.46 10.57
CA GLY A 44 4.22 24.87 9.25
C GLY A 44 5.37 23.86 9.33
N ALA A 45 5.82 23.31 8.20
CA ALA A 45 6.90 22.31 8.21
C ALA A 45 8.15 22.81 8.95
N ASP A 46 8.55 22.09 10.00
CA ASP A 46 9.65 22.38 10.92
C ASP A 46 10.66 21.21 10.93
N PHE A 47 10.16 19.98 10.84
CA PHE A 47 10.94 18.75 10.76
C PHE A 47 11.21 18.34 9.30
N GLU A 48 12.35 17.68 9.06
CA GLU A 48 12.72 17.16 7.73
C GLU A 48 11.68 16.19 7.17
N VAL A 49 11.02 15.41 8.02
CA VAL A 49 9.93 14.50 7.61
C VAL A 49 8.71 15.27 7.08
N GLU A 50 8.40 16.45 7.63
CA GLU A 50 7.28 17.28 7.19
C GLU A 50 7.59 17.89 5.82
N HIS A 51 8.80 18.44 5.63
CA HIS A 51 9.27 18.92 4.34
C HIS A 51 9.27 17.82 3.27
N TYR A 52 9.67 16.60 3.64
CA TYR A 52 9.60 15.45 2.75
C TYR A 52 8.15 15.14 2.34
N LEU A 53 7.21 15.12 3.28
CA LEU A 53 5.80 14.84 3.00
C LEU A 53 5.18 15.95 2.12
N ASP A 54 5.48 17.22 2.40
CA ASP A 54 5.06 18.34 1.57
C ASP A 54 5.53 18.16 0.12
N HIS A 55 6.81 17.85 -0.07
CA HIS A 55 7.37 17.58 -1.40
C HIS A 55 6.69 16.39 -2.09
N GLN A 56 6.40 15.30 -1.38
CA GLN A 56 5.65 14.16 -1.92
C GLN A 56 4.22 14.54 -2.31
N GLY A 57 3.58 15.41 -1.52
CA GLY A 57 2.26 15.97 -1.81
C GLY A 57 2.26 16.79 -3.10
N GLU A 58 3.19 17.75 -3.22
CA GLU A 58 3.32 18.59 -4.41
C GLU A 58 3.62 17.79 -5.68
N ALA A 59 4.56 16.83 -5.60
CA ALA A 59 4.90 15.98 -6.73
C ALA A 59 3.71 15.12 -7.20
N PHE A 60 2.82 14.74 -6.29
CA PHE A 60 1.61 13.99 -6.62
C PHE A 60 0.59 14.82 -7.41
N LEU A 61 0.45 16.11 -7.10
CA LEU A 61 -0.46 17.02 -7.82
C LEU A 61 -0.14 17.15 -9.31
N GLN A 62 1.12 16.99 -9.70
CA GLN A 62 1.53 17.07 -11.10
C GLN A 62 1.06 15.88 -11.95
N ARG A 63 0.69 14.77 -11.31
CA ARG A 63 0.43 13.50 -11.99
C ARG A 63 -0.89 12.83 -11.63
N PHE A 64 -1.70 13.44 -10.76
CA PHE A 64 -2.95 12.83 -10.30
C PHE A 64 -4.11 13.82 -10.25
N ASP A 65 -5.29 13.29 -10.58
CA ASP A 65 -6.56 14.01 -10.55
C ASP A 65 -7.33 13.69 -9.25
N ALA A 66 -7.95 14.72 -8.67
CA ALA A 66 -8.63 14.59 -7.39
C ALA A 66 -9.86 13.68 -7.46
N ASN A 67 -10.65 13.76 -8.53
CA ASN A 67 -11.81 12.87 -8.68
C ASN A 67 -11.33 11.42 -8.87
N THR A 68 -10.31 11.19 -9.70
CA THR A 68 -9.70 9.87 -9.84
C THR A 68 -9.26 9.30 -8.49
N TYR A 69 -8.64 10.12 -7.63
CA TYR A 69 -8.26 9.72 -6.27
C TYR A 69 -9.47 9.29 -5.43
N LEU A 70 -10.56 10.06 -5.44
CA LEU A 70 -11.79 9.74 -4.71
C LEU A 70 -12.39 8.41 -5.18
N TYR A 71 -12.51 8.22 -6.50
CA TYR A 71 -13.12 7.01 -7.06
C TYR A 71 -12.27 5.76 -6.79
N LEU A 72 -10.94 5.84 -6.96
CA LEU A 72 -10.05 4.71 -6.68
C LEU A 72 -10.01 4.38 -5.19
N SER A 73 -9.91 5.39 -4.31
CA SER A 73 -9.96 5.18 -2.86
C SER A 73 -11.26 4.50 -2.45
N ARG A 74 -12.40 4.96 -3.00
CA ARG A 74 -13.70 4.39 -2.67
C ARG A 74 -13.87 2.97 -3.22
N ALA A 75 -13.33 2.69 -4.41
CA ALA A 75 -13.33 1.34 -4.97
C ALA A 75 -12.49 0.37 -4.11
N MET A 76 -11.35 0.82 -3.59
CA MET A 76 -10.54 0.04 -2.65
C MET A 76 -11.29 -0.23 -1.35
N ASP A 77 -11.95 0.77 -0.76
CA ASP A 77 -12.70 0.60 0.50
C ASP A 77 -13.87 -0.39 0.38
N TYR A 78 -14.52 -0.43 -0.78
CA TYR A 78 -15.64 -1.35 -1.03
C TYR A 78 -15.23 -2.73 -1.49
N PHE A 79 -13.97 -2.92 -1.89
CA PHE A 79 -13.53 -4.20 -2.41
C PHE A 79 -13.53 -5.25 -1.32
N GLN A 80 -14.31 -6.32 -1.54
CA GLN A 80 -14.29 -7.51 -0.71
C GLN A 80 -13.89 -8.69 -1.59
N PRO A 81 -12.75 -9.35 -1.30
CA PRO A 81 -12.32 -10.52 -2.05
C PRO A 81 -13.36 -11.62 -1.90
N LEU A 82 -13.65 -12.33 -3.00
CA LEU A 82 -14.53 -13.50 -3.02
C LEU A 82 -15.97 -13.26 -2.52
N ALA A 83 -16.43 -12.00 -2.52
CA ALA A 83 -17.76 -11.63 -2.02
C ALA A 83 -18.93 -12.16 -2.86
N ARG A 84 -18.68 -12.60 -4.10
CA ARG A 84 -19.72 -13.20 -4.93
C ARG A 84 -20.10 -14.60 -4.40
N PRO A 85 -21.40 -14.94 -4.31
CA PRO A 85 -21.83 -16.25 -3.82
C PRO A 85 -21.24 -17.44 -4.58
N ASP A 86 -20.95 -17.28 -5.87
CA ASP A 86 -20.40 -18.31 -6.75
C ASP A 86 -18.87 -18.26 -6.90
N ALA A 87 -18.18 -17.36 -6.18
CA ALA A 87 -16.73 -17.15 -6.35
C ALA A 87 -15.94 -18.44 -6.09
N LEU A 88 -16.18 -19.10 -4.96
CA LEU A 88 -15.44 -20.31 -4.58
C LEU A 88 -15.72 -21.50 -5.52
N ALA A 89 -16.97 -21.68 -5.94
CA ALA A 89 -17.34 -22.73 -6.89
C ALA A 89 -16.60 -22.55 -8.23
N ARG A 90 -16.53 -21.31 -8.73
CA ARG A 90 -15.81 -21.00 -9.96
C ARG A 90 -14.29 -21.17 -9.84
N LEU A 91 -13.75 -20.99 -8.64
CA LEU A 91 -12.33 -21.25 -8.37
C LEU A 91 -12.01 -22.74 -8.41
N ALA A 92 -12.89 -23.59 -7.88
CA ALA A 92 -12.73 -25.04 -7.89
C ALA A 92 -12.73 -25.64 -9.30
N GLU A 93 -13.42 -24.99 -10.24
CA GLU A 93 -13.43 -25.37 -11.67
C GLU A 93 -12.16 -24.94 -12.41
N GLY A 94 -11.38 -24.02 -11.83
CA GLY A 94 -10.19 -23.43 -12.45
C GLY A 94 -8.90 -24.19 -12.15
N HIS A 95 -7.85 -23.85 -12.92
CA HIS A 95 -6.47 -24.31 -12.69
C HIS A 95 -5.54 -23.16 -12.28
N THR A 96 -6.10 -22.02 -11.88
CA THR A 96 -5.32 -20.86 -11.47
C THR A 96 -4.54 -21.16 -10.19
N ARG A 97 -3.24 -20.92 -10.23
CA ARG A 97 -2.37 -20.93 -9.07
C ARG A 97 -2.29 -19.54 -8.47
N TYR A 98 -2.27 -19.46 -7.14
CA TYR A 98 -2.24 -18.20 -6.39
C TYR A 98 -0.96 -18.13 -5.54
N LEU A 99 -0.26 -17.00 -5.65
CA LEU A 99 0.79 -16.62 -4.73
C LEU A 99 0.35 -15.37 -3.98
N LEU A 100 0.23 -15.49 -2.67
CA LEU A 100 -0.17 -14.44 -1.75
C LEU A 100 1.05 -14.03 -0.93
N ILE A 101 1.44 -12.75 -1.01
CA ILE A 101 2.60 -12.21 -0.30
C ILE A 101 2.15 -11.09 0.62
N SER A 102 2.62 -11.09 1.86
CA SER A 102 2.50 -9.99 2.81
C SER A 102 3.87 -9.56 3.34
N PHE A 103 3.94 -8.38 3.95
CA PHE A 103 5.13 -7.90 4.63
C PHE A 103 4.85 -7.69 6.11
N ASP A 104 5.78 -8.11 6.96
CA ASP A 104 5.63 -8.10 8.43
C ASP A 104 5.44 -6.69 9.03
N THR A 105 5.94 -5.65 8.36
CA THR A 105 5.75 -4.25 8.78
C THR A 105 4.63 -3.52 8.04
N ASP A 106 3.88 -4.19 7.15
CA ASP A 106 2.70 -3.59 6.50
C ASP A 106 1.53 -3.53 7.48
N TRP A 107 1.22 -2.32 7.94
CA TRP A 107 0.10 -2.08 8.83
C TRP A 107 -1.20 -1.75 8.09
N ARG A 108 -1.12 -1.41 6.80
CA ARG A 108 -2.29 -1.09 5.96
C ARG A 108 -2.96 -2.36 5.45
N PHE A 109 -2.18 -3.36 5.06
CA PHE A 109 -2.64 -4.70 4.69
C PHE A 109 -1.86 -5.77 5.45
N PRO A 110 -2.18 -5.98 6.75
CA PRO A 110 -1.46 -6.93 7.59
C PRO A 110 -1.53 -8.36 7.07
N THR A 111 -0.53 -9.19 7.41
CA THR A 111 -0.47 -10.61 7.06
C THR A 111 -1.76 -11.38 7.37
N ALA A 112 -2.45 -11.03 8.44
CA ALA A 112 -3.74 -11.64 8.78
C ALA A 112 -4.78 -11.56 7.65
N HIS A 113 -4.82 -10.46 6.89
CA HIS A 113 -5.72 -10.31 5.74
C HIS A 113 -5.33 -11.25 4.61
N THR A 114 -4.04 -11.36 4.32
CA THR A 114 -3.49 -12.27 3.30
C THR A 114 -3.79 -13.73 3.65
N LEU A 115 -3.60 -14.13 4.92
CA LEU A 115 -3.91 -15.48 5.38
C LEU A 115 -5.41 -15.77 5.33
N ALA A 116 -6.28 -14.79 5.63
CA ALA A 116 -7.72 -14.97 5.51
C ALA A 116 -8.15 -15.28 4.06
N ILE A 117 -7.53 -14.64 3.06
CA ILE A 117 -7.76 -14.96 1.64
C ILE A 117 -7.20 -16.36 1.32
N ALA A 118 -6.01 -16.71 1.81
CA ALA A 118 -5.40 -18.01 1.58
C ALA A 118 -6.29 -19.16 2.08
N VAL A 119 -6.89 -19.02 3.28
CA VAL A 119 -7.82 -20.00 3.84
C VAL A 119 -9.05 -20.19 2.95
N GLN A 120 -9.61 -19.12 2.39
CA GLN A 120 -10.77 -19.22 1.50
C GLN A 120 -10.42 -19.89 0.16
N LEU A 121 -9.24 -19.60 -0.39
CA LEU A 121 -8.75 -20.21 -1.62
C LEU A 121 -8.47 -21.71 -1.43
N ASP A 122 -7.78 -22.08 -0.34
CA ASP A 122 -7.47 -23.46 0.02
C ASP A 122 -8.75 -24.28 0.25
N ALA A 123 -9.72 -23.73 0.99
CA ALA A 123 -11.02 -24.36 1.22
C ALA A 123 -11.82 -24.58 -0.08
N ALA A 124 -11.55 -23.80 -1.13
CA ALA A 124 -12.13 -23.98 -2.46
C ALA A 124 -11.34 -24.95 -3.36
N GLY A 125 -10.27 -25.56 -2.84
CA GLY A 125 -9.42 -26.49 -3.60
C GLY A 125 -8.47 -25.79 -4.59
N ALA A 126 -8.31 -24.46 -4.49
CA ALA A 126 -7.38 -23.75 -5.35
C ALA A 126 -5.92 -24.00 -4.91
N SER A 127 -5.00 -24.05 -5.88
CA SER A 127 -3.57 -24.12 -5.57
C SER A 127 -3.10 -22.76 -5.06
N VAL A 128 -2.87 -22.64 -3.76
CA VAL A 128 -2.47 -21.38 -3.12
C VAL A 128 -1.18 -21.56 -2.31
N GLN A 129 -0.29 -20.57 -2.42
CA GLN A 129 0.90 -20.42 -1.59
C GLN A 129 0.81 -19.05 -0.91
N ALA A 130 1.05 -19.02 0.40
CA ALA A 130 1.11 -17.77 1.17
C ALA A 130 2.50 -17.63 1.82
N SER A 131 3.09 -16.44 1.72
CA SER A 131 4.41 -16.14 2.28
C SER A 131 4.42 -14.75 2.91
N GLU A 132 4.82 -14.68 4.17
CA GLU A 132 5.17 -13.42 4.83
C GLU A 132 6.66 -13.14 4.62
N ILE A 133 6.97 -11.94 4.15
CA ILE A 133 8.33 -11.49 3.86
C ILE A 133 8.72 -10.40 4.86
N ALA A 134 9.84 -10.60 5.54
CA ALA A 134 10.40 -9.57 6.41
C ALA A 134 10.92 -8.39 5.57
N SER A 135 10.44 -7.18 5.87
CA SER A 135 10.88 -5.96 5.19
C SER A 135 10.65 -4.74 6.08
N PRO A 136 11.61 -3.80 6.19
CA PRO A 136 11.44 -2.61 7.01
C PRO A 136 10.64 -1.52 6.32
N PHE A 137 10.13 -1.72 5.10
CA PHE A 137 9.57 -0.63 4.29
C PHE A 137 8.04 -0.50 4.35
N GLY A 138 7.36 -1.33 5.14
CA GLY A 138 5.90 -1.31 5.24
C GLY A 138 5.22 -1.81 3.96
N HIS A 139 4.10 -1.20 3.62
CA HIS A 139 3.33 -1.53 2.42
C HIS A 139 4.15 -1.35 1.14
N ASP A 140 4.96 -0.29 1.04
CA ASP A 140 5.75 0.02 -0.18
C ASP A 140 6.84 -1.03 -0.48
N SER A 141 7.04 -2.04 0.37
CA SER A 141 8.03 -3.11 0.17
C SER A 141 7.93 -3.80 -1.20
N PHE A 142 6.72 -3.98 -1.77
CA PHE A 142 6.57 -4.59 -3.10
C PHE A 142 7.03 -3.71 -4.26
N LEU A 143 7.25 -2.42 -4.02
CA LEU A 143 7.78 -1.46 -5.00
C LEU A 143 9.30 -1.32 -4.91
N LEU A 144 9.95 -2.02 -3.98
CA LEU A 144 11.36 -1.89 -3.65
C LEU A 144 12.12 -3.19 -3.89
N GLU A 145 13.45 -3.10 -3.93
CA GLU A 145 14.30 -4.28 -4.06
C GLU A 145 14.37 -5.06 -2.74
N VAL A 146 13.48 -6.04 -2.60
CA VAL A 146 13.46 -6.98 -1.48
C VAL A 146 13.81 -8.38 -2.01
N PRO A 147 15.05 -8.88 -1.79
CA PRO A 147 15.53 -10.13 -2.40
C PRO A 147 14.62 -11.33 -2.16
N ALA A 148 14.12 -11.49 -0.93
CA ALA A 148 13.23 -12.60 -0.57
C ALA A 148 11.88 -12.54 -1.31
N TYR A 149 11.31 -11.34 -1.50
CA TYR A 149 10.10 -11.13 -2.28
C TYR A 149 10.31 -11.49 -3.76
N HIS A 150 11.39 -10.99 -4.36
CA HIS A 150 11.71 -11.27 -5.77
C HIS A 150 11.97 -12.76 -6.01
N GLU A 151 12.62 -13.44 -5.07
CA GLU A 151 12.87 -14.88 -5.17
C GLU A 151 11.59 -15.72 -5.05
N ALA A 152 10.68 -15.33 -4.16
CA ALA A 152 9.37 -15.98 -4.03
C ALA A 152 8.57 -15.88 -5.34
N VAL A 153 8.51 -14.69 -5.93
CA VAL A 153 7.86 -14.46 -7.23
C VAL A 153 8.53 -15.27 -8.34
N ARG A 154 9.86 -15.26 -8.42
CA ARG A 154 10.62 -16.02 -9.43
C ARG A 154 10.34 -17.52 -9.34
N THR A 155 10.38 -18.08 -8.14
CA THR A 155 10.14 -19.52 -7.89
C THR A 155 8.71 -19.91 -8.27
N PHE A 156 7.73 -19.07 -7.92
CA PHE A 156 6.33 -19.33 -8.25
C PHE A 156 6.06 -19.30 -9.75
N LEU A 157 6.69 -18.39 -10.50
CA LEU A 157 6.56 -18.29 -11.95
C LEU A 157 7.32 -19.38 -12.71
N ALA A 158 8.38 -19.94 -12.12
CA ALA A 158 9.18 -21.00 -12.74
C ALA A 158 8.65 -22.43 -12.50
N SER A 159 7.68 -22.59 -11.58
CA SER A 159 7.06 -23.88 -11.23
C SER A 159 5.82 -24.18 -12.05
#